data_AF-A0A747MVP1-F1
#
_entry.id   AF-A0A747MVP1-F1
#
_cell.length_a   1.000
_cell.length_b   1.000
_cell.length_c   1.000
_cell.angle_alpha   90.00
_cell.angle_beta   90.00
_cell.angle_gamma   90.00
#
_symmetry.space_group_name_H-M   'P 1'
#
loop_
_entity.id
_entity.type
_entity.pdbx_description
1 polymer ?
#
loop_
_entity_poly.entity_id
_entity_poly.type
_entity_poly.pdbx_seq_one_letter_code
_entity_poly.pdbx_strand_id
1 'polypeptide(L)'
;MMMSDDALDLDALEHNEEKAQELLELYKHFDCDINDVTLHTYFNFKNKGKAGAKDSFSYKIAILKNDSELKQSIIDNVIKKTISDLENRVVIVSDVNTLSDRTNTISFLNDAEQYDNEQMKFLTGIVFDAGFGGDGNENIPIVDFDSVDLISKVDSIIFVLSKNNDDNCITIYKKQYPVQNLSRKKNNFYGFSKKELSRVDQDMISIDGKASLVFAGDTVFIYDQNVFERFFGYKAWIKNAATDFVNNMSTRFKGFVDLSKFIERVNKDSHDADAFSRKLAKAYARSETKQTLQTITNEHLKSVLDENGYLAGVLKYKKGDATICIASHNQQDTFIAMVSEGVLRSLITGIDYLSLGSKRKISSAASNTTTSTTSDSSSAAV
;
A
#
# COMPACT_ATOMS: atom_id res chain seq x y z
N MET A 1 33.07 17.63 1.77
CA MET A 1 31.90 17.46 2.66
C MET A 1 30.72 18.13 1.95
N MET A 2 29.99 17.40 1.12
CA MET A 2 28.83 17.89 0.36
C MET A 2 27.83 16.76 0.12
N MET A 3 26.54 17.07 0.38
CA MET A 3 25.28 16.41 -0.03
C MET A 3 24.95 15.07 0.67
N SER A 4 23.72 14.79 1.10
CA SER A 4 22.41 15.07 0.45
C SER A 4 21.30 15.64 1.36
N ASP A 5 20.47 16.49 0.75
CA ASP A 5 19.29 17.19 1.30
C ASP A 5 17.95 16.46 0.98
N ASP A 6 17.98 15.13 0.76
CA ASP A 6 16.80 14.34 0.34
C ASP A 6 16.37 13.23 1.33
N ALA A 7 16.90 13.24 2.57
CA ALA A 7 16.50 12.25 3.58
C ALA A 7 15.03 12.46 3.97
N LEU A 8 14.22 11.39 3.94
CA LEU A 8 12.85 11.46 4.42
C LEU A 8 12.86 11.79 5.91
N ASP A 9 12.03 12.76 6.31
CA ASP A 9 11.74 13.04 7.71
C ASP A 9 10.90 11.88 8.27
N LEU A 10 11.57 10.87 8.83
CA LEU A 10 10.95 9.64 9.31
C LEU A 10 10.06 9.88 10.54
N ASP A 11 10.33 10.92 11.33
CA ASP A 11 9.58 11.24 12.55
C ASP A 11 8.15 11.75 12.23
N ALA A 12 7.94 12.28 11.03
CA ALA A 12 6.64 12.68 10.52
C ALA A 12 5.91 11.56 9.76
N LEU A 13 6.50 10.36 9.68
CA LEU A 13 6.02 9.24 8.88
C LEU A 13 5.69 8.04 9.76
N GLU A 14 4.74 7.22 9.33
CA GLU A 14 4.40 5.95 9.99
C GLU A 14 5.49 4.88 9.69
N HIS A 15 6.75 5.27 9.88
CA HIS A 15 7.92 4.42 9.72
C HIS A 15 8.05 3.48 10.92
N ASN A 16 8.18 2.19 10.65
CA ASN A 16 8.44 1.18 11.66
C ASN A 16 9.93 0.82 11.65
N GLU A 17 10.68 1.39 12.62
CA GLU A 17 12.13 1.17 12.74
C GLU A 17 12.49 -0.28 13.04
N GLU A 18 11.70 -0.98 13.84
CA GLU A 18 11.92 -2.39 14.19
C GLU A 18 11.85 -3.27 12.94
N LYS A 19 10.79 -3.13 12.15
CA LYS A 19 10.63 -3.88 10.89
C LYS A 19 11.61 -3.46 9.81
N ALA A 20 12.05 -2.20 9.81
CA ALA A 20 13.13 -1.76 8.94
C ALA A 20 14.46 -2.43 9.30
N GLN A 21 14.78 -2.55 10.59
CA GLN A 21 15.96 -3.27 11.05
C GLN A 21 15.88 -4.77 10.77
N GLU A 22 14.73 -5.41 11.01
CA GLU A 22 14.52 -6.82 10.66
C GLU A 22 14.79 -7.08 9.17
N LEU A 23 14.25 -6.23 8.29
CA LEU A 23 14.49 -6.32 6.85
C LEU A 23 15.96 -6.07 6.49
N LEU A 24 16.61 -5.10 7.16
CA LEU A 24 18.01 -4.76 6.92
C LEU A 24 18.95 -5.90 7.33
N GLU A 25 18.75 -6.48 8.51
CA GLU A 25 19.52 -7.63 9.01
C GLU A 25 19.34 -8.85 8.11
N LEU A 26 18.10 -9.14 7.72
CA LEU A 26 17.77 -10.19 6.76
C LEU A 26 18.51 -9.99 5.44
N TYR A 27 18.49 -8.78 4.88
CA TYR A 27 19.11 -8.54 3.58
C TYR A 27 20.63 -8.49 3.63
N LYS A 28 21.21 -8.00 4.74
CA LYS A 28 22.67 -8.07 4.97
C LYS A 28 23.18 -9.50 5.01
N HIS A 29 22.36 -10.44 5.46
CA HIS A 29 22.70 -11.86 5.37
C HIS A 29 22.89 -12.30 3.91
N PHE A 30 22.05 -11.86 2.99
CA PHE A 30 22.11 -12.19 1.56
C PHE A 30 22.99 -11.25 0.72
N ASP A 31 23.57 -10.18 1.29
CA ASP A 31 24.57 -9.33 0.62
C ASP A 31 25.93 -10.03 0.59
N CYS A 32 26.02 -11.04 -0.26
CA CYS A 32 27.17 -11.92 -0.38
C CYS A 32 27.53 -12.19 -1.85
N ASP A 33 28.59 -12.97 -2.06
CA ASP A 33 28.98 -13.38 -3.41
C ASP A 33 27.89 -14.28 -4.00
N ILE A 34 27.65 -14.13 -5.30
CA ILE A 34 26.64 -14.91 -6.02
C ILE A 34 26.85 -16.42 -5.94
N ASN A 35 28.10 -16.87 -5.77
CA ASN A 35 28.44 -18.27 -5.64
C ASN A 35 27.98 -18.87 -4.31
N ASP A 36 27.75 -18.03 -3.30
CA ASP A 36 27.23 -18.43 -2.00
C ASP A 36 25.70 -18.51 -1.98
N VAL A 37 25.02 -18.08 -3.06
CA VAL A 37 23.56 -18.04 -3.14
C VAL A 37 23.01 -19.14 -4.04
N THR A 38 22.11 -19.95 -3.49
CA THR A 38 21.30 -20.89 -4.26
C THR A 38 19.97 -20.23 -4.64
N LEU A 39 19.54 -20.44 -5.88
CA LEU A 39 18.28 -19.90 -6.41
C LEU A 39 17.41 -21.04 -6.92
N HIS A 40 16.28 -21.28 -6.26
CA HIS A 40 15.23 -22.15 -6.78
C HIS A 40 14.16 -21.29 -7.44
N THR A 41 13.76 -21.65 -8.67
CA THR A 41 12.74 -20.93 -9.41
C THR A 41 11.51 -21.81 -9.62
N TYR A 42 10.34 -21.26 -9.33
CA TYR A 42 9.05 -21.92 -9.55
C TYR A 42 8.16 -21.05 -10.42
N PHE A 43 7.43 -21.68 -11.33
CA PHE A 43 6.36 -21.03 -12.07
C PHE A 43 5.03 -21.40 -11.45
N ASN A 44 4.26 -20.36 -11.10
CA ASN A 44 2.91 -20.50 -10.63
C ASN A 44 1.95 -20.38 -11.83
N PHE A 45 1.13 -21.40 -12.03
CA PHE A 45 0.09 -21.45 -13.04
C PHE A 45 -1.26 -21.22 -12.39
N LYS A 46 -1.97 -20.22 -12.90
CA LYS A 46 -3.35 -19.95 -12.49
C LYS A 46 -4.31 -20.76 -13.36
N ASN A 47 -4.98 -21.72 -12.75
CA ASN A 47 -6.00 -22.54 -13.38
C ASN A 47 -7.37 -21.92 -13.09
N LYS A 48 -8.00 -21.37 -14.12
CA LYS A 48 -9.34 -20.79 -13.98
C LYS A 48 -10.32 -21.87 -13.55
N GLY A 49 -11.03 -21.62 -12.47
CA GLY A 49 -12.16 -22.45 -12.06
C GLY A 49 -13.24 -22.49 -13.15
N LYS A 50 -14.04 -23.55 -13.19
CA LYS A 50 -15.31 -23.52 -13.92
C LYS A 50 -16.21 -22.42 -13.34
N ALA A 51 -17.22 -21.95 -14.09
CA ALA A 51 -18.13 -20.91 -13.62
C ALA A 51 -18.66 -21.22 -12.20
N GLY A 52 -18.33 -20.38 -11.22
CA GLY A 52 -18.69 -20.55 -9.80
C GLY A 52 -17.67 -21.29 -8.92
N ALA A 53 -16.59 -21.84 -9.48
CA ALA A 53 -15.47 -22.41 -8.74
C ALA A 53 -14.35 -21.38 -8.54
N LYS A 54 -13.65 -21.47 -7.41
CA LYS A 54 -12.45 -20.66 -7.14
C LYS A 54 -11.32 -21.01 -8.11
N ASP A 55 -10.46 -20.02 -8.38
CA ASP A 55 -9.28 -20.21 -9.21
C ASP A 55 -8.27 -21.05 -8.43
N SER A 56 -7.78 -22.15 -9.00
CA SER A 56 -6.75 -22.94 -8.35
C SER A 56 -5.36 -22.54 -8.84
N PHE A 57 -4.37 -22.69 -7.96
CA PHE A 57 -2.97 -22.42 -8.25
C PHE A 57 -2.18 -23.73 -8.22
N SER A 58 -1.21 -23.85 -9.12
CA SER A 58 -0.28 -24.98 -9.15
C SER A 58 1.12 -24.47 -9.46
N TYR A 59 2.09 -24.88 -8.67
CA TYR A 59 3.49 -24.50 -8.88
C TYR A 59 4.26 -25.67 -9.50
N LYS A 60 5.23 -25.33 -10.33
CA LYS A 60 6.14 -26.27 -10.96
C LYS A 60 7.57 -25.74 -10.93
N ILE A 61 8.55 -26.62 -10.76
CA ILE A 61 9.97 -26.26 -10.75
C ILE A 61 10.39 -25.84 -12.17
N ALA A 62 11.03 -24.67 -12.28
CA ALA A 62 11.62 -24.18 -13.51
C ALA A 62 13.15 -24.26 -13.41
N ILE A 63 13.76 -25.17 -14.20
CA ILE A 63 15.22 -25.32 -14.25
C ILE A 63 15.79 -24.26 -15.19
N LEU A 64 16.45 -23.25 -14.62
CA LEU A 64 17.15 -22.22 -15.38
C LEU A 64 18.60 -22.64 -15.62
N LYS A 65 19.04 -22.62 -16.88
CA LYS A 65 20.46 -22.80 -17.22
C LYS A 65 21.16 -21.45 -17.15
N ASN A 66 22.32 -21.39 -16.51
CA ASN A 66 23.15 -20.18 -16.36
C ASN A 66 22.37 -19.01 -15.71
N ASP A 67 21.85 -19.24 -14.50
CA ASP A 67 21.06 -18.27 -13.74
C ASP A 67 21.88 -17.15 -13.07
N SER A 68 23.18 -17.07 -13.32
CA SER A 68 24.09 -16.14 -12.65
C SER A 68 23.69 -14.68 -12.86
N GLU A 69 23.30 -14.30 -14.08
CA GLU A 69 22.85 -12.93 -14.34
C GLU A 69 21.54 -12.60 -13.59
N LEU A 70 20.65 -13.57 -13.43
CA LEU A 70 19.40 -13.40 -12.71
C LEU A 70 19.63 -13.29 -11.20
N LYS A 71 20.45 -14.18 -10.62
CA LYS A 71 20.86 -14.09 -9.21
C LYS A 71 21.48 -12.72 -8.91
N GLN A 72 22.41 -12.27 -9.76
CA GLN A 72 23.05 -10.96 -9.62
C GLN A 72 22.01 -9.84 -9.70
N SER A 73 21.07 -9.93 -10.65
CA SER A 73 19.98 -8.97 -10.78
C SER A 73 19.09 -8.91 -9.54
N ILE A 74 18.77 -10.04 -8.91
CA ILE A 74 17.99 -10.08 -7.66
C ILE A 74 18.77 -9.46 -6.51
N ILE A 75 20.05 -9.84 -6.34
CA ILE A 75 20.92 -9.29 -5.30
C ILE A 75 21.03 -7.77 -5.45
N ASP A 76 21.27 -7.27 -6.65
CA ASP A 76 21.46 -5.83 -6.84
C ASP A 76 20.15 -5.04 -6.72
N ASN A 77 19.04 -5.52 -7.31
CA ASN A 77 17.79 -4.76 -7.38
C ASN A 77 16.87 -4.91 -6.16
N VAL A 78 16.95 -6.04 -5.44
CA VAL A 78 16.12 -6.29 -4.25
C VAL A 78 16.96 -6.12 -2.99
N ILE A 79 18.09 -6.83 -2.88
CA ILE A 79 18.85 -6.88 -1.63
C ILE A 79 19.64 -5.58 -1.41
N LYS A 80 20.67 -5.32 -2.24
CA LYS A 80 21.57 -4.17 -2.07
C LYS A 80 20.86 -2.84 -2.21
N LYS A 81 19.94 -2.73 -3.18
CA LYS A 81 19.13 -1.52 -3.36
C LYS A 81 18.30 -1.22 -2.11
N THR A 82 17.63 -2.20 -1.52
CA THR A 82 16.84 -1.98 -0.29
C THR A 82 17.74 -1.65 0.90
N ILE A 83 18.88 -2.32 1.07
CA ILE A 83 19.86 -1.97 2.12
C ILE A 83 20.25 -0.49 1.99
N SER A 84 20.69 -0.08 0.80
CA SER A 84 21.07 1.30 0.51
C SER A 84 19.90 2.28 0.74
N ASP A 85 18.70 1.94 0.29
CA ASP A 85 17.52 2.80 0.41
C ASP A 85 17.09 2.97 1.89
N LEU A 86 17.24 1.95 2.73
CA LEU A 86 16.96 2.01 4.17
C LEU A 86 18.04 2.80 4.93
N GLU A 87 19.32 2.50 4.68
CA GLU A 87 20.44 3.18 5.36
C GLU A 87 20.49 4.67 5.02
N ASN A 88 20.14 5.04 3.78
CA ASN A 88 20.06 6.44 3.34
C ASN A 88 18.70 7.10 3.62
N ARG A 89 17.76 6.41 4.28
CA ARG A 89 16.40 6.91 4.59
C ARG A 89 15.63 7.41 3.37
N VAL A 90 15.83 6.74 2.23
CA VAL A 90 15.12 7.01 0.97
C VAL A 90 13.77 6.29 0.95
N VAL A 91 13.67 5.15 1.64
CA VAL A 91 12.47 4.32 1.76
C VAL A 91 12.03 4.21 3.20
N ILE A 92 10.72 4.20 3.41
CA ILE A 92 10.12 3.86 4.71
C ILE A 92 9.53 2.46 4.69
N VAL A 93 9.65 1.75 5.80
CA VAL A 93 8.89 0.55 6.09
C VAL A 93 7.66 0.93 6.90
N SER A 94 6.46 0.51 6.50
CA SER A 94 5.21 0.83 7.21
C SER A 94 4.24 -0.35 7.24
N ASP A 95 3.39 -0.42 8.26
CA ASP A 95 2.35 -1.45 8.32
C ASP A 95 1.39 -1.27 7.13
N VAL A 96 0.98 -2.35 6.47
CA VAL A 96 0.09 -2.27 5.30
C VAL A 96 -1.22 -1.54 5.63
N ASN A 97 -1.72 -1.64 6.87
CA ASN A 97 -2.95 -0.99 7.34
C ASN A 97 -2.89 0.53 7.35
N THR A 98 -1.69 1.12 7.25
CA THR A 98 -1.49 2.58 7.11
C THR A 98 -1.97 3.13 5.76
N LEU A 99 -2.06 2.28 4.74
CA LEU A 99 -2.43 2.67 3.37
C LEU A 99 -1.56 3.82 2.84
N SER A 100 -0.24 3.70 3.03
CA SER A 100 0.72 4.61 2.39
C SER A 100 0.64 4.51 0.86
N ASP A 101 0.57 5.66 0.20
CA ASP A 101 0.55 5.78 -1.28
C ASP A 101 1.90 6.28 -1.82
N ARG A 102 2.91 6.35 -0.95
CA ARG A 102 4.22 6.88 -1.31
C ARG A 102 4.95 5.84 -2.14
N THR A 103 5.61 6.31 -3.19
CA THR A 103 6.44 5.47 -4.07
C THR A 103 7.61 4.83 -3.32
N ASN A 104 8.06 5.47 -2.25
CA ASN A 104 9.20 5.04 -1.46
C ASN A 104 8.74 4.38 -0.14
N THR A 105 7.71 3.54 -0.22
CA THR A 105 7.24 2.75 0.92
C THR A 105 7.32 1.27 0.60
N ILE A 106 7.93 0.51 1.50
CA ILE A 106 7.78 -0.95 1.57
C ILE A 106 6.77 -1.23 2.68
N SER A 107 5.59 -1.73 2.32
CA SER A 107 4.59 -2.10 3.32
C SER A 107 4.94 -3.46 3.92
N PHE A 108 4.58 -3.74 5.17
CA PHE A 108 4.69 -5.09 5.73
C PHE A 108 3.34 -5.61 6.25
N LEU A 109 3.20 -6.92 6.24
CA LEU A 109 2.11 -7.68 6.84
C LEU A 109 2.72 -8.81 7.68
N ASN A 110 2.38 -8.86 8.96
CA ASN A 110 2.70 -10.00 9.83
C ASN A 110 1.58 -11.05 9.74
N ASP A 111 1.83 -12.25 10.27
CA ASP A 111 0.85 -13.33 10.35
C ASP A 111 0.29 -13.69 8.97
N ALA A 112 1.17 -13.76 7.97
CA ALA A 112 0.79 -14.01 6.58
C ALA A 112 0.06 -15.36 6.42
N GLU A 113 0.36 -16.34 7.27
CA GLU A 113 -0.36 -17.62 7.31
C GLU A 113 -1.85 -17.45 7.66
N GLN A 114 -2.18 -16.49 8.53
CA GLN A 114 -3.55 -16.23 8.99
C GLN A 114 -4.34 -15.38 8.00
N TYR A 115 -3.69 -14.79 7.00
CA TYR A 115 -4.32 -13.91 6.04
C TYR A 115 -5.26 -14.71 5.11
N ASP A 116 -6.57 -14.44 5.20
CA ASP A 116 -7.59 -15.20 4.48
C ASP A 116 -7.67 -14.82 2.99
N ASN A 117 -6.71 -15.32 2.22
CA ASN A 117 -6.69 -15.22 0.77
C ASN A 117 -6.10 -16.50 0.17
N GLU A 118 -6.74 -17.02 -0.88
CA GLU A 118 -6.33 -18.27 -1.53
C GLU A 118 -4.92 -18.21 -2.10
N GLN A 119 -4.54 -17.08 -2.70
CA GLN A 119 -3.20 -16.91 -3.25
C GLN A 119 -2.15 -16.72 -2.14
N MET A 120 -2.50 -16.02 -1.06
CA MET A 120 -1.61 -15.90 0.10
C MET A 120 -1.38 -17.28 0.74
N LYS A 121 -2.46 -18.00 1.07
CA LYS A 121 -2.41 -19.36 1.64
C LYS A 121 -1.62 -20.33 0.77
N PHE A 122 -1.76 -20.22 -0.54
CA PHE A 122 -0.98 -21.03 -1.48
C PHE A 122 0.52 -20.71 -1.42
N LEU A 123 0.91 -19.43 -1.37
CA LEU A 123 2.32 -19.05 -1.26
C LEU A 123 2.89 -19.38 0.12
N THR A 124 2.15 -19.15 1.19
CA THR A 124 2.57 -19.51 2.54
C THR A 124 2.69 -21.03 2.69
N GLY A 125 1.83 -21.83 2.06
CA GLY A 125 2.01 -23.28 2.02
C GLY A 125 3.31 -23.72 1.33
N ILE A 126 3.72 -23.02 0.26
CA ILE A 126 5.05 -23.28 -0.36
C ILE A 126 6.18 -22.90 0.61
N VAL A 127 6.04 -21.77 1.29
CA VAL A 127 7.05 -21.21 2.20
C VAL A 127 7.21 -22.04 3.47
N PHE A 128 6.11 -22.49 4.08
CA PHE A 128 6.09 -23.12 5.41
C PHE A 128 5.92 -24.64 5.38
N ASP A 129 5.11 -25.19 4.46
CA ASP A 129 4.79 -26.63 4.48
C ASP A 129 5.72 -27.46 3.59
N ALA A 130 6.16 -26.92 2.45
CA ALA A 130 7.03 -27.62 1.51
C ALA A 130 8.53 -27.49 1.81
N GLY A 131 8.90 -26.62 2.76
CA GLY A 131 10.27 -26.17 3.00
C GLY A 131 10.74 -25.23 1.89
N PHE A 132 11.49 -24.19 2.25
CA PHE A 132 12.14 -23.30 1.29
C PHE A 132 13.18 -24.09 0.46
N GLY A 133 12.76 -24.77 -0.61
CA GLY A 133 13.68 -25.53 -1.46
C GLY A 133 13.25 -26.95 -1.84
N GLY A 134 12.11 -27.45 -1.33
CA GLY A 134 11.55 -28.73 -1.81
C GLY A 134 12.24 -29.99 -1.28
N ASP A 135 12.58 -29.99 0.00
CA ASP A 135 13.01 -31.15 0.78
C ASP A 135 11.84 -31.89 1.46
N GLY A 136 10.62 -31.37 1.35
CA GLY A 136 9.39 -32.11 1.65
C GLY A 136 9.15 -33.24 0.66
N ASN A 137 8.76 -34.42 1.17
CA ASN A 137 8.52 -35.70 0.46
C ASN A 137 7.48 -35.69 -0.71
N GLU A 138 7.10 -34.52 -1.25
CA GLU A 138 6.23 -34.39 -2.40
C GLU A 138 7.05 -34.07 -3.66
N ASN A 139 6.97 -34.94 -4.67
CA ASN A 139 7.58 -34.70 -5.98
C ASN A 139 6.91 -33.50 -6.67
N ILE A 140 7.40 -32.29 -6.42
CA ILE A 140 6.96 -31.09 -7.13
C ILE A 140 7.29 -31.28 -8.62
N PRO A 141 6.30 -31.19 -9.53
CA PRO A 141 6.54 -31.43 -10.95
C PRO A 141 7.44 -30.36 -11.57
N ILE A 142 8.30 -30.79 -12.50
CA ILE A 142 9.10 -29.88 -13.34
C ILE A 142 8.22 -29.37 -14.48
N VAL A 143 8.42 -28.11 -14.87
CA VAL A 143 7.73 -27.51 -16.02
C VAL A 143 8.04 -28.26 -17.32
N ASP A 144 7.01 -28.55 -18.11
CA ASP A 144 7.13 -29.13 -19.44
C ASP A 144 6.44 -28.24 -20.47
N PHE A 145 7.21 -27.32 -21.07
CA PHE A 145 6.71 -26.44 -22.14
C PHE A 145 6.61 -27.08 -23.51
N ASP A 146 7.14 -28.30 -23.68
CA ASP A 146 7.10 -29.00 -24.96
C ASP A 146 5.74 -29.67 -25.17
N SER A 147 5.09 -30.13 -24.10
CA SER A 147 3.87 -30.94 -24.22
C SER A 147 2.66 -30.46 -23.41
N VAL A 148 2.84 -29.97 -22.18
CA VAL A 148 1.71 -29.71 -21.25
C VAL A 148 1.52 -28.23 -20.94
N ASP A 149 2.61 -27.55 -20.60
CA ASP A 149 2.58 -26.21 -20.04
C ASP A 149 2.71 -25.14 -21.13
N LEU A 150 2.05 -24.01 -20.89
CA LEU A 150 2.10 -22.86 -21.79
C LEU A 150 2.69 -21.68 -21.04
N ILE A 151 3.72 -21.05 -21.62
CA ILE A 151 4.32 -19.81 -21.09
C ILE A 151 3.23 -18.75 -20.85
N SER A 152 2.24 -18.67 -21.75
CA SER A 152 1.12 -17.73 -21.63
C SER A 152 0.21 -17.94 -20.41
N LYS A 153 0.29 -19.10 -19.74
CA LYS A 153 -0.45 -19.44 -18.52
C LYS A 153 0.38 -19.25 -17.24
N VAL A 154 1.65 -18.89 -17.35
CA VAL A 154 2.47 -18.51 -16.19
C VAL A 154 1.89 -17.22 -15.61
N ASP A 155 1.36 -17.32 -14.40
CA ASP A 155 0.71 -16.23 -13.69
C ASP A 155 1.73 -15.42 -12.87
N SER A 156 2.69 -16.11 -12.26
CA SER A 156 3.74 -15.51 -11.44
C SER A 156 4.98 -16.41 -11.38
N ILE A 157 6.09 -15.80 -11.01
CA ILE A 157 7.37 -16.47 -10.78
C ILE A 157 7.71 -16.32 -9.30
N ILE A 158 8.16 -17.41 -8.69
CA ILE A 158 8.57 -17.46 -7.30
C ILE A 158 10.05 -17.81 -7.29
N PHE A 159 10.84 -16.99 -6.60
CA PHE A 159 12.25 -17.27 -6.36
C PHE A 159 12.43 -17.60 -4.89
N VAL A 160 13.11 -18.70 -4.60
CA VAL A 160 13.57 -19.03 -3.24
C VAL A 160 15.08 -18.87 -3.23
N LEU A 161 15.56 -17.96 -2.39
CA LEU A 161 16.98 -17.70 -2.20
C LEU A 161 17.41 -18.27 -0.85
N SER A 162 18.48 -19.05 -0.87
CA SER A 162 19.17 -19.54 0.34
C SER A 162 20.66 -19.25 0.23
N LYS A 163 21.34 -19.10 1.37
CA LYS A 163 22.77 -18.81 1.40
C LYS A 163 23.53 -20.00 1.95
N ASN A 164 24.46 -20.55 1.17
CA ASN A 164 25.23 -21.74 1.55
C ASN A 164 24.34 -22.93 1.99
N ASN A 165 23.11 -23.01 1.47
CA ASN A 165 22.08 -23.96 1.87
C ASN A 165 21.78 -23.92 3.38
N ASP A 166 21.77 -22.72 3.96
CA ASP A 166 21.23 -22.52 5.30
C ASP A 166 19.70 -22.56 5.33
N ASP A 167 19.16 -22.77 6.52
CA ASP A 167 17.70 -22.79 6.74
C ASP A 167 17.07 -21.39 6.60
N ASN A 168 17.90 -20.34 6.62
CA ASN A 168 17.45 -18.95 6.47
C ASN A 168 17.26 -18.63 5.00
N CYS A 169 16.03 -18.80 4.53
CA CYS A 169 15.66 -18.53 3.15
C CYS A 169 14.70 -17.33 3.05
N ILE A 170 14.70 -16.69 1.88
CA ILE A 170 13.65 -15.72 1.51
C ILE A 170 12.93 -16.19 0.26
N THR A 171 11.62 -15.94 0.21
CA THR A 171 10.80 -16.23 -0.97
C THR A 171 10.35 -14.93 -1.61
N ILE A 172 10.75 -14.71 -2.86
CA ILE A 172 10.40 -13.53 -3.64
C ILE A 172 9.29 -13.91 -4.62
N TYR A 173 8.14 -13.30 -4.45
CA TYR A 173 7.04 -13.38 -5.39
C TYR A 173 7.14 -12.26 -6.42
N LYS A 174 7.13 -12.63 -7.70
CA LYS A 174 7.06 -11.70 -8.83
C LYS A 174 5.83 -11.98 -9.66
N LYS A 175 4.96 -10.96 -9.77
CA LYS A 175 3.82 -11.05 -10.69
C LYS A 175 4.29 -11.01 -12.15
N GLN A 176 3.79 -11.95 -12.96
CA GLN A 176 4.03 -11.97 -14.41
C GLN A 176 2.85 -11.36 -15.16
N TYR A 177 3.14 -10.44 -16.07
CA TYR A 177 2.15 -9.79 -16.92
C TYR A 177 2.21 -10.33 -18.35
N PRO A 178 1.08 -10.34 -19.09
CA PRO A 178 1.05 -10.85 -20.46
C PRO A 178 2.06 -10.21 -21.42
N VAL A 179 2.43 -8.95 -21.20
CA VAL A 179 3.44 -8.23 -22.00
C VAL A 179 4.84 -8.83 -21.89
N GLN A 180 5.12 -9.56 -20.80
CA GLN A 180 6.39 -10.24 -20.57
C GLN A 180 6.42 -11.65 -21.20
N ASN A 181 5.27 -12.12 -21.72
CA ASN A 181 5.16 -13.37 -22.47
C ASN A 181 5.24 -13.07 -23.97
N LEU A 182 6.43 -13.29 -24.53
CA LEU A 182 6.77 -12.99 -25.91
C LEU A 182 6.44 -14.19 -26.80
N SER A 183 5.17 -14.27 -27.23
CA SER A 183 4.72 -15.36 -28.11
C SER A 183 4.94 -15.06 -29.58
N ARG A 184 5.46 -16.04 -30.31
CA ARG A 184 5.67 -15.98 -31.77
C ARG A 184 4.39 -15.82 -32.58
N LYS A 185 3.23 -16.20 -32.01
CA LYS A 185 1.94 -16.09 -32.71
C LYS A 185 1.52 -14.64 -32.96
N LYS A 186 2.01 -13.70 -32.15
CA LYS A 186 1.62 -12.28 -32.22
C LYS A 186 2.74 -11.38 -32.70
N ASN A 187 3.99 -11.79 -32.50
CA ASN A 187 5.16 -10.95 -32.74
C ASN A 187 6.24 -11.70 -33.54
N ASN A 188 7.00 -10.98 -34.35
CA ASN A 188 8.19 -11.50 -35.03
C ASN A 188 9.43 -11.02 -34.28
N PHE A 189 10.11 -11.92 -33.58
CA PHE A 189 11.34 -11.62 -32.85
C PHE A 189 12.56 -11.95 -33.70
N TYR A 190 13.55 -11.06 -33.68
CA TYR A 190 14.83 -11.27 -34.34
C TYR A 190 15.97 -11.03 -33.34
N GLY A 191 16.90 -11.98 -33.24
CA GLY A 191 18.14 -11.84 -32.51
C GLY A 191 19.18 -11.15 -33.38
N PHE A 192 19.87 -10.15 -32.84
CA PHE A 192 20.93 -9.46 -33.54
C PHE A 192 22.27 -10.17 -33.32
N SER A 193 22.97 -10.49 -34.41
CA SER A 193 24.35 -10.96 -34.35
C SER A 193 25.20 -10.15 -35.33
N LYS A 194 26.02 -9.22 -34.80
CA LYS A 194 26.98 -8.31 -35.48
C LYS A 194 26.51 -7.63 -36.79
N LYS A 195 26.16 -8.38 -37.83
CA LYS A 195 25.73 -7.91 -39.16
C LYS A 195 24.37 -8.44 -39.62
N GLU A 196 23.79 -9.44 -38.94
CA GLU A 196 22.56 -10.12 -39.38
C GLU A 196 21.53 -10.23 -38.26
N LEU A 197 20.26 -10.19 -38.66
CA LEU A 197 19.10 -10.46 -37.80
C LEU A 197 18.60 -11.87 -38.09
N SER A 198 18.68 -12.77 -37.11
CA SER A 198 18.14 -14.12 -37.21
C SER A 198 16.80 -14.20 -36.51
N ARG A 199 15.80 -14.84 -37.13
CA ARG A 199 14.48 -15.00 -36.50
C ARG A 199 14.59 -15.90 -35.27
N VAL A 200 14.02 -15.45 -34.15
CA VAL A 200 13.86 -16.29 -32.95
C VAL A 200 12.59 -17.10 -33.12
N ASP A 201 12.74 -18.42 -33.24
CA ASP A 201 11.62 -19.35 -33.43
C ASP A 201 11.31 -20.13 -32.15
N GLN A 202 11.35 -19.45 -31.01
CA GLN A 202 10.85 -19.96 -29.72
C GLN A 202 9.99 -18.90 -29.03
N ASP A 203 9.03 -19.35 -28.21
CA ASP A 203 8.31 -18.43 -27.31
C ASP A 203 9.25 -18.08 -26.14
N MET A 204 9.23 -16.83 -25.70
CA MET A 204 10.13 -16.35 -24.65
C MET A 204 9.34 -15.80 -23.47
N ILE A 205 9.94 -15.88 -22.28
CA ILE A 205 9.46 -15.22 -21.08
C ILE A 205 10.54 -14.25 -20.58
N SER A 206 10.14 -13.01 -20.32
CA SER A 206 11.03 -12.03 -19.67
C SER A 206 10.94 -12.20 -18.16
N ILE A 207 12.10 -12.42 -17.55
CA ILE A 207 12.27 -12.56 -16.09
C ILE A 207 13.22 -11.45 -15.66
N ASP A 208 12.81 -10.63 -14.70
CA ASP A 208 13.66 -9.60 -14.09
C ASP A 208 13.89 -9.90 -12.62
N GLY A 209 15.00 -9.39 -12.07
CA GLY A 209 15.35 -9.55 -10.65
C GLY A 209 14.60 -8.59 -9.74
N LYS A 210 13.32 -8.32 -9.97
CA LYS A 210 12.50 -7.42 -9.12
C LYS A 210 11.59 -8.23 -8.21
N ALA A 211 11.25 -7.66 -7.07
CA ALA A 211 10.26 -8.22 -6.15
C ALA A 211 8.92 -7.50 -6.27
N SER A 212 7.82 -8.24 -6.22
CA SER A 212 6.51 -7.67 -5.90
C SER A 212 6.21 -7.84 -4.42
N LEU A 213 6.48 -9.03 -3.87
CA LEU A 213 6.41 -9.34 -2.45
C LEU A 213 7.64 -10.17 -2.05
N VAL A 214 8.09 -10.06 -0.82
CA VAL A 214 9.15 -10.87 -0.23
C VAL A 214 8.66 -11.44 1.09
N PHE A 215 8.69 -12.76 1.21
CA PHE A 215 8.34 -13.52 2.40
C PHE A 215 9.61 -13.86 3.16
N ALA A 216 9.61 -13.55 4.46
CA ALA A 216 10.69 -13.83 5.38
C ALA A 216 10.09 -14.34 6.69
N GLY A 217 10.12 -15.66 6.88
CA GLY A 217 9.26 -16.30 7.87
C GLY A 217 7.81 -15.88 7.66
N ASP A 218 7.13 -15.50 8.74
CA ASP A 218 5.72 -15.08 8.76
C ASP A 218 5.47 -13.60 8.42
N THR A 219 6.53 -12.85 8.11
CA THR A 219 6.43 -11.47 7.64
C THR A 219 6.46 -11.42 6.11
N VAL A 220 5.55 -10.65 5.52
CA VAL A 220 5.54 -10.33 4.08
C VAL A 220 5.82 -8.86 3.87
N PHE A 221 6.91 -8.57 3.16
CA PHE A 221 7.26 -7.23 2.69
C PHE A 221 6.72 -7.01 1.27
N ILE A 222 5.98 -5.92 1.09
CA ILE A 222 5.21 -5.59 -0.10
C ILE A 222 5.91 -4.42 -0.80
N TYR A 223 6.55 -4.72 -1.93
CA TYR A 223 7.22 -3.75 -2.79
C TYR A 223 6.27 -3.16 -3.84
N ASP A 224 5.27 -3.94 -4.27
CA ASP A 224 4.28 -3.52 -5.25
C ASP A 224 2.87 -3.59 -4.64
N GLN A 225 2.43 -2.45 -4.09
CA GLN A 225 1.10 -2.28 -3.50
C GLN A 225 -0.01 -2.59 -4.51
N ASN A 226 0.18 -2.30 -5.81
CA ASN A 226 -0.82 -2.58 -6.82
C ASN A 226 -0.99 -4.10 -7.03
N VAL A 227 0.11 -4.85 -6.97
CA VAL A 227 0.06 -6.32 -7.03
C VAL A 227 -0.66 -6.86 -5.79
N PHE A 228 -0.32 -6.38 -4.60
CA PHE A 228 -0.97 -6.82 -3.37
C PHE A 228 -2.49 -6.56 -3.39
N GLU A 229 -2.91 -5.37 -3.79
CA GLU A 229 -4.32 -4.98 -3.90
C GLU A 229 -5.12 -5.81 -4.88
N ARG A 230 -4.56 -6.07 -6.06
CA ARG A 230 -5.28 -6.72 -7.16
C ARG A 230 -5.34 -8.23 -7.02
N PHE A 231 -4.30 -8.85 -6.47
CA PHE A 231 -4.14 -10.30 -6.50
C PHE A 231 -4.31 -10.95 -5.13
N PHE A 232 -4.04 -10.23 -4.04
CA PHE A 232 -4.12 -10.76 -2.67
C PHE A 232 -5.36 -10.28 -1.91
N GLY A 233 -6.42 -9.90 -2.60
CA GLY A 233 -7.71 -9.56 -1.99
C GLY A 233 -7.72 -8.27 -1.15
N TYR A 234 -6.60 -7.55 -1.08
CA TYR A 234 -6.48 -6.36 -0.23
C TYR A 234 -7.41 -5.22 -0.68
N LYS A 235 -7.79 -5.17 -1.97
CA LYS A 235 -8.86 -4.28 -2.46
C LYS A 235 -10.19 -4.48 -1.73
N ALA A 236 -10.58 -5.72 -1.43
CA ALA A 236 -11.82 -6.02 -0.72
C ALA A 236 -11.73 -5.56 0.75
N TRP A 237 -10.58 -5.77 1.39
CA TRP A 237 -10.31 -5.26 2.73
C TRP A 237 -10.45 -3.73 2.80
N ILE A 238 -9.88 -3.01 1.84
CA ILE A 238 -10.01 -1.53 1.75
C ILE A 238 -11.49 -1.12 1.65
N LYS A 239 -12.28 -1.80 0.82
CA LYS A 239 -13.71 -1.52 0.70
C LYS A 239 -14.47 -1.79 1.99
N ASN A 240 -14.14 -2.85 2.71
CA ASN A 240 -14.73 -3.15 4.01
C ASN A 240 -14.38 -2.07 5.04
N ALA A 241 -13.10 -1.69 5.17
CA ALA A 241 -12.67 -0.63 6.06
C ALA A 241 -13.35 0.72 5.74
N ALA A 242 -13.51 1.04 4.45
CA ALA A 242 -14.24 2.23 4.01
C ALA A 242 -15.73 2.17 4.40
N THR A 243 -16.35 1.00 4.22
CA THR A 243 -17.76 0.77 4.57
C THR A 243 -17.97 0.90 6.08
N ASP A 244 -17.08 0.34 6.89
CA ASP A 244 -17.10 0.47 8.35
C ASP A 244 -16.98 1.92 8.79
N PHE A 245 -16.10 2.69 8.16
CA PHE A 245 -15.97 4.12 8.44
C PHE A 245 -17.27 4.88 8.15
N VAL A 246 -17.90 4.63 7.00
CA VAL A 246 -19.19 5.26 6.64
C VAL A 246 -20.31 4.84 7.58
N ASN A 247 -20.35 3.57 7.99
CA ASN A 247 -21.33 3.06 8.94
C ASN A 247 -21.16 3.69 10.33
N ASN A 248 -19.92 3.84 10.79
CA ASN A 248 -19.60 4.50 12.04
C ASN A 248 -20.05 5.97 12.01
N MET A 249 -19.69 6.72 10.96
CA MET A 249 -20.15 8.10 10.76
C MET A 249 -21.69 8.19 10.70
N SER A 250 -22.35 7.28 9.98
CA SER A 250 -23.82 7.27 9.84
C SER A 250 -24.52 7.02 11.17
N THR A 251 -23.94 6.14 11.99
CA THR A 251 -24.44 5.87 13.35
C THR A 251 -24.22 7.08 14.24
N ARG A 252 -23.03 7.69 14.17
CA ARG A 252 -22.66 8.80 15.03
C ARG A 252 -23.47 10.07 14.77
N PHE A 253 -23.68 10.38 13.49
CA PHE A 253 -24.38 11.59 13.05
C PHE A 253 -25.83 11.35 12.65
N LYS A 254 -26.43 10.26 13.16
CA LYS A 254 -27.80 9.87 12.85
C LYS A 254 -28.77 11.02 13.14
N GLY A 255 -29.67 11.27 12.20
CA GLY A 255 -30.69 12.30 12.31
C GLY A 255 -30.22 13.72 12.02
N PHE A 256 -28.93 13.93 11.73
CA PHE A 256 -28.39 15.23 11.34
C PHE A 256 -27.64 15.20 10.01
N VAL A 257 -26.90 14.14 9.69
CA VAL A 257 -26.16 14.03 8.42
C VAL A 257 -26.69 12.86 7.59
N ASP A 258 -27.04 13.13 6.33
CA ASP A 258 -27.35 12.10 5.33
C ASP A 258 -26.10 11.73 4.52
N LEU A 259 -25.63 10.50 4.74
CA LEU A 259 -24.46 9.89 4.10
C LEU A 259 -24.83 8.87 3.02
N SER A 260 -26.09 8.82 2.56
CA SER A 260 -26.55 7.84 1.56
C SER A 260 -25.70 7.84 0.28
N LYS A 261 -25.20 9.01 -0.11
CA LYS A 261 -24.32 9.17 -1.29
C LYS A 261 -22.88 8.69 -1.08
N PHE A 262 -22.39 8.60 0.16
CA PHE A 262 -21.13 7.90 0.45
C PHE A 262 -21.29 6.40 0.18
N ILE A 263 -22.35 5.81 0.73
CA ILE A 263 -22.64 4.38 0.57
C ILE A 263 -22.81 4.03 -0.91
N GLU A 264 -23.57 4.83 -1.65
CA GLU A 264 -23.74 4.66 -3.10
C GLU A 264 -22.39 4.72 -3.85
N ARG A 265 -21.49 5.61 -3.45
CA ARG A 265 -20.18 5.77 -4.10
C ARG A 265 -19.22 4.62 -3.77
N VAL A 266 -19.16 4.17 -2.52
CA VAL A 266 -18.32 3.03 -2.09
C VAL A 266 -18.75 1.73 -2.77
N ASN A 267 -20.06 1.53 -2.94
CA ASN A 267 -20.61 0.31 -3.52
C ASN A 267 -20.52 0.23 -5.06
N LYS A 268 -20.10 1.31 -5.73
CA LYS A 268 -19.88 1.28 -7.18
C LYS A 268 -18.67 0.43 -7.54
N ASP A 269 -18.75 -0.21 -8.70
CA ASP A 269 -17.60 -0.87 -9.32
C ASP A 269 -16.99 0.08 -10.36
N SER A 270 -16.18 1.03 -9.88
CA SER A 270 -15.51 2.01 -10.72
C SER A 270 -14.16 2.42 -10.12
N HIS A 271 -13.27 2.95 -10.95
CA HIS A 271 -11.98 3.47 -10.49
C HIS A 271 -12.13 4.61 -9.48
N ASP A 272 -13.15 5.46 -9.65
CA ASP A 272 -13.49 6.53 -8.70
C ASP A 272 -13.93 5.96 -7.33
N ALA A 273 -14.72 4.89 -7.33
CA ALA A 273 -15.16 4.23 -6.10
C ALA A 273 -13.99 3.58 -5.35
N ASP A 274 -13.02 3.01 -6.07
CA ASP A 274 -11.82 2.43 -5.48
C ASP A 274 -10.93 3.50 -4.83
N ALA A 275 -10.69 4.61 -5.54
CA ALA A 275 -9.93 5.75 -5.01
C ALA A 275 -10.63 6.37 -3.79
N PHE A 276 -11.96 6.49 -3.84
CA PHE A 276 -12.75 6.99 -2.72
C PHE A 276 -12.72 6.06 -1.51
N SER A 277 -12.83 4.74 -1.72
CA SER A 277 -12.75 3.73 -0.66
C SER A 277 -11.39 3.77 0.03
N ARG A 278 -10.30 3.88 -0.73
CA ARG A 278 -8.95 4.06 -0.18
C ARG A 278 -8.85 5.30 0.70
N LYS A 279 -9.36 6.45 0.21
CA LYS A 279 -9.35 7.70 0.96
C LYS A 279 -10.07 7.56 2.32
N LEU A 280 -11.22 6.90 2.31
CA LEU A 280 -12.00 6.62 3.52
C LEU A 280 -11.27 5.67 4.47
N ALA A 281 -10.76 4.56 3.97
CA ALA A 281 -10.03 3.58 4.78
C ALA A 281 -8.79 4.20 5.43
N LYS A 282 -8.03 5.03 4.69
CA LYS A 282 -6.87 5.76 5.21
C LYS A 282 -7.23 6.77 6.30
N ALA A 283 -8.31 7.54 6.07
CA ALA A 283 -8.82 8.45 7.08
C ALA A 283 -9.21 7.70 8.36
N TYR A 284 -9.80 6.51 8.22
CA TYR A 284 -10.22 5.67 9.33
C TYR A 284 -9.07 4.93 10.02
N ALA A 285 -7.98 4.62 9.32
CA ALA A 285 -6.81 3.95 9.89
C ALA A 285 -6.17 4.77 11.02
N ARG A 286 -6.22 6.11 10.91
CA ARG A 286 -5.69 7.04 11.92
C ARG A 286 -6.39 6.91 13.26
N SER A 287 -5.61 6.74 14.31
CA SER A 287 -6.10 6.58 15.68
C SER A 287 -6.92 7.79 16.15
N GLU A 288 -6.50 9.00 15.75
CA GLU A 288 -7.11 10.27 16.09
C GLU A 288 -8.50 10.41 15.47
N THR A 289 -8.69 9.94 14.24
CA THR A 289 -10.00 9.94 13.58
C THR A 289 -10.98 9.04 14.34
N LYS A 290 -10.53 7.83 14.71
CA LYS A 290 -11.36 6.89 15.48
C LYS A 290 -11.78 7.50 16.83
N GLN A 291 -10.84 8.13 17.53
CA GLN A 291 -11.11 8.82 18.79
C GLN A 291 -12.07 10.02 18.60
N THR A 292 -11.88 10.79 17.53
CA THR A 292 -12.74 11.94 17.20
C THR A 292 -14.18 11.48 16.98
N LEU A 293 -14.38 10.39 16.22
CA LEU A 293 -15.72 9.83 15.98
C LEU A 293 -16.41 9.35 17.26
N GLN A 294 -15.67 8.85 18.25
CA GLN A 294 -16.26 8.42 19.53
C GLN A 294 -16.70 9.59 20.40
N THR A 295 -16.07 10.76 20.28
CA THR A 295 -16.30 11.92 21.16
C THR A 295 -17.27 12.94 20.57
N ILE A 296 -17.25 13.17 19.25
CA ILE A 296 -18.01 14.26 18.63
C ILE A 296 -19.52 14.01 18.53
N THR A 297 -20.37 14.97 18.94
CA THR A 297 -21.83 14.84 18.83
C THR A 297 -22.41 15.72 17.71
N ASN A 298 -23.71 15.56 17.42
CA ASN A 298 -24.42 16.42 16.47
C ASN A 298 -24.41 17.90 16.90
N GLU A 299 -24.41 18.18 18.21
CA GLU A 299 -24.35 19.54 18.76
C GLU A 299 -23.01 20.21 18.44
N HIS A 300 -21.91 19.46 18.60
CA HIS A 300 -20.58 19.94 18.22
C HIS A 300 -20.51 20.26 16.72
N LEU A 301 -21.07 19.38 15.89
CA LEU A 301 -21.12 19.60 14.45
C LEU A 301 -21.93 20.84 14.08
N LYS A 302 -23.06 21.09 14.75
CA LYS A 302 -23.87 22.31 14.58
C LYS A 302 -23.10 23.57 14.99
N SER A 303 -22.42 23.55 16.15
CA SER A 303 -21.61 24.69 16.61
C SER A 303 -20.55 25.06 15.56
N VAL A 304 -19.84 24.06 15.03
CA VAL A 304 -18.81 24.27 14.01
C VAL A 304 -19.39 24.91 12.74
N LEU A 305 -20.57 24.49 12.31
CA LEU A 305 -21.20 25.04 11.11
C LEU A 305 -21.82 26.43 11.35
N ASP A 306 -22.33 26.70 12.55
CA ASP A 306 -22.82 28.01 12.94
C ASP A 306 -21.69 29.05 13.03
N GLU A 307 -20.50 28.64 13.47
CA GLU A 307 -19.32 29.49 13.61
C GLU A 307 -18.52 29.64 12.32
N ASN A 308 -18.56 28.63 11.43
CA ASN A 308 -17.76 28.59 10.21
C ASN A 308 -18.62 28.74 8.94
N GLY A 309 -18.78 29.98 8.48
CA GLY A 309 -19.54 30.32 7.28
C GLY A 309 -19.04 29.66 5.98
N TYR A 310 -17.73 29.33 5.90
CA TYR A 310 -17.19 28.61 4.73
C TYR A 310 -17.67 27.15 4.69
N LEU A 311 -17.52 26.41 5.80
CA LEU A 311 -17.98 25.03 5.90
C LEU A 311 -19.49 24.94 5.72
N ALA A 312 -20.24 25.87 6.33
CA ALA A 312 -21.68 25.98 6.13
C ALA A 312 -22.05 26.21 4.66
N GLY A 313 -21.34 27.10 3.96
CA GLY A 313 -21.54 27.37 2.54
C GLY A 313 -21.29 26.13 1.65
N VAL A 314 -20.19 25.42 1.87
CA VAL A 314 -19.86 24.20 1.09
C VAL A 314 -20.88 23.09 1.34
N LEU A 315 -21.23 22.85 2.60
CA LEU A 315 -22.18 21.81 2.99
C LEU A 315 -23.65 22.25 2.78
N LYS A 316 -23.89 23.48 2.32
CA LYS A 316 -25.21 24.09 2.12
C LYS A 316 -26.07 24.07 3.40
N TYR A 317 -25.43 24.20 4.56
CA TYR A 317 -26.09 24.31 5.85
C TYR A 317 -26.60 25.74 6.07
N LYS A 318 -27.83 25.86 6.56
CA LYS A 318 -28.39 27.10 7.11
C LYS A 318 -28.61 26.92 8.61
N LYS A 319 -28.39 28.00 9.36
CA LYS A 319 -28.60 28.01 10.81
C LYS A 319 -30.03 27.58 11.14
N GLY A 320 -30.16 26.51 11.93
CA GLY A 320 -31.45 25.91 12.30
C GLY A 320 -31.89 24.74 11.40
N ASP A 321 -31.13 24.37 10.37
CA ASP A 321 -31.43 23.19 9.57
C ASP A 321 -31.41 21.93 10.44
N ALA A 322 -32.45 21.11 10.28
CA ALA A 322 -32.58 19.85 11.00
C ALA A 322 -31.62 18.78 10.47
N THR A 323 -31.27 18.82 9.18
CA THR A 323 -30.40 17.84 8.52
C THR A 323 -29.56 18.47 7.42
N ILE A 324 -28.42 17.83 7.11
CA ILE A 324 -27.50 18.18 6.03
C ILE A 324 -27.38 16.99 5.08
N CYS A 325 -27.50 17.22 3.78
CA CYS A 325 -27.31 16.18 2.76
C CYS A 325 -25.97 16.35 2.06
N ILE A 326 -25.11 15.35 2.16
CA ILE A 326 -23.76 15.38 1.60
C ILE A 326 -23.76 14.67 0.25
N ALA A 327 -24.06 15.41 -0.81
CA ALA A 327 -24.32 14.82 -2.13
C ALA A 327 -23.13 14.89 -3.09
N SER A 328 -22.51 16.06 -3.24
CA SER A 328 -21.44 16.28 -4.23
C SER A 328 -20.07 15.79 -3.76
N HIS A 329 -19.15 15.49 -4.69
CA HIS A 329 -17.78 15.07 -4.37
C HIS A 329 -17.07 16.06 -3.45
N ASN A 330 -17.18 17.37 -3.74
CA ASN A 330 -16.57 18.41 -2.91
C ASN A 330 -17.12 18.41 -1.46
N GLN A 331 -18.43 18.19 -1.30
CA GLN A 331 -19.03 18.08 0.03
C GLN A 331 -18.56 16.83 0.77
N GLN A 332 -18.44 15.69 0.09
CA GLN A 332 -17.93 14.46 0.68
C GLN A 332 -16.48 14.64 1.14
N ASP A 333 -15.63 15.23 0.29
CA ASP A 333 -14.22 15.46 0.61
C ASP A 333 -14.05 16.44 1.77
N THR A 334 -14.83 17.52 1.79
CA THR A 334 -14.83 18.50 2.87
C THR A 334 -15.28 17.87 4.18
N PHE A 335 -16.31 17.02 4.14
CA PHE A 335 -16.81 16.33 5.33
C PHE A 335 -15.80 15.32 5.89
N ILE A 336 -15.13 14.56 5.01
CA ILE A 336 -14.05 13.66 5.42
C ILE A 336 -12.94 14.46 6.11
N ALA A 337 -12.45 15.54 5.49
CA ALA A 337 -11.39 16.37 6.07
C ALA A 337 -11.80 16.94 7.43
N MET A 338 -13.05 17.39 7.56
CA MET A 338 -13.59 17.89 8.82
C MET A 338 -13.52 16.82 9.93
N VAL A 339 -13.89 15.57 9.61
CA VAL A 339 -13.88 14.45 10.55
C VAL A 339 -12.48 13.90 10.84
N SER A 340 -11.59 13.83 9.84
CA SER A 340 -10.34 13.06 9.90
C SER A 340 -9.06 13.87 10.03
N GLU A 341 -9.07 15.18 9.72
CA GLU A 341 -7.88 16.03 9.78
C GLU A 341 -7.86 16.91 11.03
N GLY A 342 -8.58 16.47 12.08
CA GLY A 342 -8.58 17.16 13.36
C GLY A 342 -9.29 18.51 13.37
N VAL A 343 -10.02 18.91 12.31
CA VAL A 343 -10.83 20.15 12.30
C VAL A 343 -11.84 20.11 13.44
N LEU A 344 -12.62 19.03 13.54
CA LEU A 344 -13.60 18.87 14.61
C LEU A 344 -12.92 18.77 15.98
N ARG A 345 -11.79 18.04 16.06
CA ARG A 345 -11.03 17.92 17.31
C ARG A 345 -10.47 19.27 17.78
N SER A 346 -9.93 20.06 16.86
CA SER A 346 -9.35 21.39 17.11
C SER A 346 -10.40 22.35 17.63
N LEU A 347 -11.55 22.39 16.97
CA LEU A 347 -12.67 23.25 17.36
C LEU A 347 -13.33 22.81 18.68
N ILE A 348 -13.33 21.51 19.00
CA ILE A 348 -13.89 20.98 20.27
C ILE A 348 -12.94 21.19 21.45
N THR A 349 -11.63 21.00 21.25
CA THR A 349 -10.65 21.00 22.33
C THR A 349 -9.96 22.35 22.53
N GLY A 350 -10.09 23.27 21.57
CA GLY A 350 -9.35 24.53 21.53
C GLY A 350 -7.85 24.37 21.26
N ILE A 351 -7.37 23.15 21.02
CA ILE A 351 -5.98 22.84 20.68
C ILE A 351 -5.89 22.73 19.18
N ASP A 352 -5.05 23.55 18.54
CA ASP A 352 -4.98 23.57 17.08
C ASP A 352 -4.30 22.30 16.54
N TYR A 353 -5.12 21.37 16.03
CA TYR A 353 -4.65 20.13 15.40
C TYR A 353 -4.53 20.24 13.87
N LEU A 354 -4.72 21.44 13.30
CA LEU A 354 -4.74 21.61 11.86
C LEU A 354 -3.34 21.69 11.23
N SER A 355 -3.03 20.69 10.41
CA SER A 355 -2.21 20.84 9.21
C SER A 355 -3.08 20.97 7.94
N LEU A 356 -4.09 21.84 7.94
CA LEU A 356 -4.72 22.28 6.69
C LEU A 356 -3.83 23.33 6.01
N GLY A 357 -2.66 22.87 5.58
CA GLY A 357 -1.71 23.60 4.75
C GLY A 357 -0.95 24.72 5.47
N SER A 358 0.35 24.80 5.18
CA SER A 358 1.14 26.04 5.29
C SER A 358 0.60 27.21 4.43
N LYS A 359 -0.67 27.21 4.04
CA LYS A 359 -1.34 28.29 3.31
C LYS A 359 -2.83 28.35 3.63
N ARG A 360 -3.19 28.81 4.82
CA ARG A 360 -4.21 29.86 5.09
C ARG A 360 -4.65 29.74 6.55
N LYS A 361 -4.27 30.74 7.35
CA LYS A 361 -4.77 30.93 8.73
C LYS A 361 -6.30 30.89 8.71
N ILE A 362 -6.87 29.95 9.45
CA ILE A 362 -8.21 30.14 9.98
C ILE A 362 -8.08 31.23 11.03
N SER A 363 -8.61 32.42 10.73
CA SER A 363 -8.67 33.52 11.68
C SER A 363 -9.67 33.16 12.76
N SER A 364 -9.20 32.64 13.90
CA SER A 364 -9.98 32.67 15.13
C SER A 364 -10.11 34.13 15.56
N ALA A 365 -11.33 34.66 15.54
CA ALA A 365 -11.64 35.96 16.10
C ALA A 365 -11.53 35.87 17.63
N ALA A 366 -10.35 36.20 18.17
CA ALA A 366 -10.16 36.37 19.60
C ALA A 366 -10.76 37.72 20.04
N SER A 367 -11.83 37.63 20.83
CA SER A 367 -12.12 38.45 22.01
C SER A 367 -11.56 39.88 22.03
N ASN A 368 -12.36 40.85 21.61
CA ASN A 368 -12.21 42.23 22.07
C ASN A 368 -12.65 42.30 23.54
N THR A 369 -11.71 42.08 24.46
CA THR A 369 -11.88 42.48 25.86
C THR A 369 -11.27 43.86 26.02
N THR A 370 -12.14 44.86 26.03
CA THR A 370 -11.85 46.24 26.40
C THR A 370 -11.15 46.26 27.75
N THR A 371 -9.86 46.60 27.78
CA THR A 371 -9.16 47.01 28.99
C THR A 371 -8.82 48.48 28.86
N SER A 372 -9.64 49.29 29.52
CA SER A 372 -9.35 50.67 29.87
C SER A 372 -8.05 50.73 30.68
N THR A 373 -7.04 51.42 30.17
CA THR A 373 -6.00 52.01 31.00
C THR A 373 -5.86 53.47 30.64
N THR A 374 -6.42 54.30 31.52
CA THR A 374 -6.07 55.69 31.71
C THR A 374 -4.58 55.80 32.09
N SER A 375 -3.82 56.61 31.37
CA SER A 375 -2.85 57.52 32.00
C SER A 375 -2.59 58.70 31.09
N ASP A 376 -2.83 59.86 31.68
CA ASP A 376 -2.76 61.20 31.13
C ASP A 376 -1.33 61.76 31.25
N SER A 377 -1.02 62.75 30.39
CA SER A 377 0.09 63.73 30.49
C SER A 377 1.52 63.19 30.23
N SER A 378 2.44 63.87 29.53
CA SER A 378 2.60 65.30 29.25
C SER A 378 3.60 65.53 28.08
N SER A 379 3.47 66.71 27.49
CA SER A 379 4.31 67.36 26.48
C SER A 379 5.75 67.64 26.93
N ALA A 380 6.72 67.65 26.00
CA ALA A 380 7.39 68.86 25.46
C ALA A 380 8.84 68.62 24.97
N ALA A 381 9.14 69.22 23.81
CA ALA A 381 10.43 69.74 23.28
C ALA A 381 11.60 68.72 23.12
N VAL A 382 12.31 68.64 21.98
CA VAL A 382 12.82 69.64 21.04
C VAL A 382 12.71 69.13 19.61
#